data_AF-A0A8H7RP47-F1
#
_entry.id   AF-A0A8H7RP47-F1
#
_cell.length_a   1.000
_cell.length_b   1.000
_cell.length_c   1.000
_cell.angle_alpha   90.00
_cell.angle_beta   90.00
_cell.angle_gamma   90.00
#
_symmetry.space_group_name_H-M   'P 1'
#
loop_
_entity.id
_entity.type
_entity.pdbx_description
1 polymer ?
#
loop_
_entity_poly.entity_id
_entity_poly.type
_entity_poly.pdbx_seq_one_letter_code
_entity_poly.pdbx_strand_id
1 'polypeptide(L)'
;MTISNMRNILRTLRIENSRVLNIHFPNHKTAALLIHNDFASVIANRLLKFGVNIKDDFNPLDPDLLRDPKLVDLSEDERKTKIQEVHHGYIMKALKFICEPVKFSVARSLFLNHQITQAEYNQIRSSSRLPPREGSESAAIAALQQSGNTSVSHDDDTIMNDNTNSAGENVSPT
;
A
#
# COMPACT_ATOMS: atom_id res chain seq x y z
N MET A 1 -13.77 14.95 -15.72
CA MET A 1 -13.60 15.12 -14.26
C MET A 1 -12.28 14.45 -13.86
N THR A 2 -11.45 15.09 -13.04
CA THR A 2 -10.18 14.49 -12.58
C THR A 2 -10.39 13.65 -11.32
N ILE A 3 -9.47 12.72 -11.04
CA ILE A 3 -9.50 11.91 -9.81
C ILE A 3 -9.38 12.80 -8.57
N SER A 4 -8.51 13.82 -8.60
CA SER A 4 -8.35 14.78 -7.49
C SER A 4 -9.64 15.54 -7.19
N ASN A 5 -10.37 15.97 -8.23
CA ASN A 5 -11.65 16.64 -8.05
C ASN A 5 -12.68 15.68 -7.43
N MET A 6 -12.71 14.41 -7.87
CA MET A 6 -13.59 13.41 -7.27
C MET A 6 -13.26 13.16 -5.79
N ARG A 7 -11.98 13.03 -5.45
CA ARG A 7 -11.54 12.88 -4.04
C ARG A 7 -11.96 14.08 -3.17
N ASN A 8 -11.93 15.29 -3.72
CA ASN A 8 -12.43 16.49 -3.06
C ASN A 8 -13.96 16.48 -2.87
N ILE A 9 -14.71 16.03 -3.89
CA ILE A 9 -16.16 15.85 -3.80
C ILE A 9 -16.49 14.83 -2.69
N LEU A 10 -15.86 13.67 -2.70
CA LEU A 10 -16.06 12.63 -1.67
C LEU A 10 -15.76 13.16 -0.26
N ARG A 11 -14.69 13.96 -0.10
CA ARG A 11 -14.38 14.62 1.17
C ARG A 11 -15.48 15.59 1.60
N THR A 12 -16.05 16.35 0.67
CA THR A 12 -17.17 17.28 0.92
C THR A 12 -18.42 16.53 1.36
N LEU A 13 -18.67 15.36 0.75
CA LEU A 13 -19.71 14.42 1.15
C LEU A 13 -19.41 13.69 2.47
N ARG A 14 -18.29 14.03 3.14
CA ARG A 14 -17.83 13.43 4.40
C ARG A 14 -17.56 11.92 4.26
N ILE A 15 -17.09 11.50 3.09
CA ILE A 15 -16.56 10.17 2.83
C ILE A 15 -15.04 10.22 3.00
N GLU A 16 -14.51 9.35 3.84
CA GLU A 16 -13.07 9.22 4.07
C GLU A 16 -12.37 8.67 2.83
N ASN A 17 -11.43 9.44 2.28
CA ASN A 17 -10.66 9.01 1.10
C ASN A 17 -9.81 7.77 1.36
N SER A 18 -9.40 7.51 2.61
CA SER A 18 -8.67 6.30 3.00
C SER A 18 -9.47 5.00 2.78
N ARG A 19 -10.80 5.08 2.74
CA ARG A 19 -11.70 3.94 2.52
C ARG A 19 -11.96 3.66 1.03
N VAL A 20 -11.56 4.59 0.16
CA VAL A 20 -11.73 4.52 -1.29
C VAL A 20 -10.40 4.12 -1.91
N LEU A 21 -10.30 2.84 -2.28
CA LEU A 21 -9.09 2.21 -2.78
C LEU A 21 -8.74 2.66 -4.19
N ASN A 22 -9.74 2.86 -5.05
CA ASN A 22 -9.55 3.32 -6.42
C ASN A 22 -10.78 4.09 -6.91
N ILE A 23 -10.56 5.02 -7.85
CA ILE A 23 -11.62 5.79 -8.51
C ILE A 23 -11.39 5.69 -10.02
N HIS A 24 -12.42 5.32 -10.76
CA HIS A 24 -12.39 5.17 -12.20
C HIS A 24 -13.67 5.71 -12.84
N PHE A 25 -13.63 6.09 -14.12
CA PHE A 25 -14.75 6.66 -14.86
C PHE A 25 -15.06 5.78 -16.07
N PRO A 26 -15.86 4.70 -15.91
CA PRO A 26 -16.13 3.76 -16.99
C PRO A 26 -17.06 4.30 -18.07
N ASN A 27 -17.83 5.36 -17.79
CA ASN A 27 -18.72 5.99 -18.75
C ASN A 27 -18.87 7.48 -18.42
N HIS A 28 -19.36 8.24 -19.40
CA HIS A 28 -19.82 9.59 -19.19
C HIS A 28 -20.90 9.62 -18.09
N LYS A 29 -20.74 10.54 -17.12
CA LYS A 29 -21.62 10.69 -15.93
C LYS A 29 -21.63 9.51 -14.95
N THR A 30 -20.76 8.51 -15.10
CA THR A 30 -20.66 7.38 -14.17
C THR A 30 -19.27 7.33 -13.55
N ALA A 31 -19.21 7.23 -12.22
CA ALA A 31 -17.97 7.01 -11.50
C ALA A 31 -18.04 5.65 -10.79
N ALA A 32 -17.02 4.84 -10.97
CA ALA A 32 -16.83 3.59 -10.26
C ALA A 32 -15.87 3.82 -9.09
N LEU A 33 -16.30 3.44 -7.89
CA LEU A 33 -15.51 3.50 -6.67
C LEU A 33 -15.18 2.08 -6.24
N LEU A 34 -13.90 1.78 -6.07
CA LEU A 34 -13.46 0.59 -5.36
C LEU A 34 -13.31 0.96 -3.88
N ILE A 35 -14.06 0.30 -3.02
CA ILE A 35 -14.16 0.61 -1.59
C ILE A 35 -13.90 -0.62 -0.75
N HIS A 36 -13.49 -0.41 0.49
CA HIS A 36 -13.38 -1.50 1.46
C HIS A 36 -14.76 -2.04 1.84
N ASN A 37 -14.94 -3.36 1.86
CA ASN A 37 -16.24 -4.01 2.09
C ASN A 37 -16.91 -3.56 3.40
N ASP A 38 -16.16 -3.45 4.49
CA ASP A 38 -16.65 -2.99 5.80
C ASP A 38 -17.30 -1.59 5.76
N PHE A 39 -16.98 -0.77 4.76
CA PHE A 39 -17.48 0.60 4.62
C PHE A 39 -18.50 0.74 3.49
N ALA A 40 -18.78 -0.34 2.74
CA ALA A 40 -19.62 -0.27 1.55
C ALA A 40 -21.04 0.23 1.89
N SER A 41 -21.67 -0.36 2.90
CA SER A 41 -23.02 0.05 3.35
C SER A 41 -23.05 1.48 3.88
N VAL A 42 -22.02 1.89 4.64
CA VAL A 42 -21.91 3.24 5.20
C VAL A 42 -21.75 4.29 4.09
N ILE A 43 -20.89 4.02 3.12
CA ILE A 43 -20.66 4.90 1.97
C ILE A 43 -21.92 4.96 1.09
N ALA A 44 -22.54 3.82 0.80
CA ALA A 44 -23.76 3.76 0.01
C ALA A 44 -24.89 4.60 0.63
N ASN A 45 -25.17 4.39 1.93
CA ASN A 45 -26.16 5.16 2.66
C ASN A 45 -25.88 6.67 2.65
N ARG A 46 -24.61 7.05 2.72
CA ARG A 46 -24.19 8.46 2.68
C ARG A 46 -24.39 9.06 1.30
N LEU A 47 -24.01 8.36 0.23
CA LEU A 47 -24.23 8.79 -1.15
C LEU A 47 -25.73 9.00 -1.42
N LEU A 48 -26.57 8.05 -1.01
CA LEU A 48 -28.04 8.15 -1.14
C LEU A 48 -28.60 9.37 -0.39
N LYS A 49 -28.13 9.64 0.83
CA LYS A 49 -28.55 10.82 1.60
C LYS A 49 -28.23 12.15 0.91
N PHE A 50 -27.18 12.19 0.09
CA PHE A 50 -26.82 13.36 -0.72
C PHE A 50 -27.46 13.35 -2.12
N GLY A 51 -28.41 12.45 -2.37
CA GLY A 51 -29.11 12.34 -3.66
C GLY A 51 -28.25 11.76 -4.78
N VAL A 52 -27.16 11.08 -4.45
CA VAL A 52 -26.33 10.38 -5.44
C VAL A 52 -26.95 9.00 -5.70
N ASN A 53 -27.36 8.79 -6.94
CA ASN A 53 -27.89 7.50 -7.38
C ASN A 53 -26.75 6.47 -7.49
N ILE A 54 -26.94 5.34 -6.81
CA ILE A 54 -26.08 4.16 -6.95
C ILE A 54 -26.70 3.30 -8.05
N LYS A 55 -25.88 2.88 -9.02
CA LYS A 55 -26.31 1.99 -10.11
C LYS A 55 -25.94 0.56 -9.74
N ASP A 56 -26.95 -0.24 -9.40
CA ASP A 56 -26.77 -1.65 -9.07
C ASP A 56 -26.72 -2.54 -10.33
N ASP A 57 -27.22 -2.05 -11.46
CA ASP A 57 -27.34 -2.74 -12.75
C ASP A 57 -26.20 -2.42 -13.72
N PHE A 58 -25.14 -1.75 -13.25
CA PHE A 58 -24.03 -1.36 -14.12
C PHE A 58 -23.18 -2.57 -14.54
N ASN A 59 -23.27 -2.96 -15.82
CA ASN A 59 -22.40 -3.98 -16.40
C ASN A 59 -21.13 -3.34 -17.00
N PRO A 60 -19.93 -3.56 -16.43
CA PRO A 60 -18.69 -3.00 -16.97
C PRO A 60 -18.22 -3.63 -18.28
N LEU A 61 -18.82 -4.77 -18.67
CA LEU A 61 -18.52 -5.49 -19.91
C LEU A 61 -19.55 -5.20 -21.02
N ASP A 62 -20.42 -4.21 -20.82
CA ASP A 62 -21.40 -3.79 -21.81
C ASP A 62 -20.70 -3.16 -23.03
N PRO A 63 -20.88 -3.70 -24.26
CA PRO A 63 -20.32 -3.14 -25.49
C PRO A 63 -20.68 -1.67 -25.73
N ASP A 64 -21.82 -1.19 -25.20
CA ASP A 64 -22.28 0.20 -25.37
C ASP A 64 -21.49 1.23 -24.55
N LEU A 65 -20.61 0.76 -23.66
CA LEU A 65 -19.62 1.59 -23.00
C LEU A 65 -18.50 2.03 -23.96
N LEU A 66 -18.26 1.27 -25.03
CA LEU A 66 -17.24 1.55 -26.03
C LEU A 66 -17.76 2.57 -27.06
N ARG A 67 -17.74 3.85 -26.68
CA ARG A 67 -18.27 4.97 -27.49
C ARG A 67 -17.22 5.72 -28.31
N ASP A 68 -16.07 5.09 -28.58
CA ASP A 68 -15.04 5.70 -29.43
C ASP A 68 -15.53 5.70 -30.89
N PRO A 69 -15.61 6.86 -31.57
CA PRO A 69 -16.00 6.93 -32.98
C PRO A 69 -15.16 6.04 -33.89
N LYS A 70 -13.90 5.75 -33.51
CA LYS A 70 -13.01 4.85 -34.27
C LYS A 70 -13.38 3.38 -34.15
N LEU A 71 -14.24 3.05 -33.18
CA LEU A 71 -14.62 1.68 -32.85
C LEU A 71 -16.07 1.35 -33.24
N VAL A 72 -16.72 2.25 -33.98
CA VAL A 72 -18.13 2.12 -34.42
C VAL A 72 -18.28 1.03 -35.47
N ASP A 73 -17.29 0.85 -36.33
CA ASP A 73 -17.33 -0.11 -37.44
C ASP A 73 -16.99 -1.56 -37.03
N LEU A 74 -16.64 -1.79 -35.76
CA LEU A 74 -16.31 -3.14 -35.29
C LEU A 74 -17.56 -4.01 -35.13
N SER A 75 -17.38 -5.31 -35.37
CA SER A 75 -18.40 -6.31 -35.07
C SER A 75 -18.73 -6.33 -33.55
N GLU A 76 -19.93 -6.78 -33.20
CA GLU A 76 -20.35 -6.91 -31.80
C GLU A 76 -19.38 -7.78 -30.98
N ASP A 77 -18.86 -8.85 -31.56
CA ASP A 77 -17.95 -9.77 -30.86
C ASP A 77 -16.56 -9.16 -30.64
N GLU A 78 -16.08 -8.36 -31.60
CA GLU A 78 -14.85 -7.61 -31.44
C GLU A 78 -15.02 -6.48 -30.40
N ARG A 79 -16.19 -5.82 -30.38
CA ARG A 79 -16.51 -4.81 -29.36
C ARG A 79 -16.56 -5.43 -27.95
N LYS A 80 -17.16 -6.62 -27.80
CA LYS A 80 -17.17 -7.38 -26.54
C LYS A 80 -15.74 -7.72 -26.08
N THR A 81 -14.91 -8.21 -26.99
CA THR A 81 -13.51 -8.50 -26.69
C THR A 81 -12.78 -7.23 -26.26
N LYS A 82 -13.02 -6.11 -26.95
CA LYS A 82 -12.35 -4.86 -26.66
C LYS A 82 -12.74 -4.25 -25.33
N ILE A 83 -14.03 -4.29 -24.96
CA ILE A 83 -14.47 -3.78 -23.66
C ILE A 83 -13.92 -4.65 -22.52
N GLN A 84 -13.80 -5.96 -22.71
CA GLN A 84 -13.14 -6.85 -21.76
C GLN A 84 -11.66 -6.48 -21.56
N GLU A 85 -10.91 -6.27 -22.66
CA GLU A 85 -9.51 -5.83 -22.59
C GLU A 85 -9.36 -4.51 -21.83
N VAL A 86 -10.21 -3.53 -22.16
CA VAL A 86 -10.20 -2.21 -21.53
C VAL A 86 -10.52 -2.32 -20.04
N HIS A 87 -11.57 -3.06 -19.69
CA HIS A 87 -11.96 -3.28 -18.30
C HIS A 87 -10.86 -3.97 -17.49
N HIS A 88 -10.27 -5.03 -18.06
CA HIS A 88 -9.16 -5.75 -17.45
C HIS A 88 -7.93 -4.85 -17.27
N GLY A 89 -7.60 -4.02 -18.27
CA GLY A 89 -6.53 -3.02 -18.17
C GLY A 89 -6.74 -2.03 -17.02
N TYR A 90 -7.99 -1.62 -16.75
CA TYR A 90 -8.31 -0.78 -15.61
C TYR A 90 -8.12 -1.51 -14.27
N ILE A 91 -8.52 -2.77 -14.17
CA ILE A 91 -8.31 -3.60 -12.95
C ILE A 91 -6.81 -3.72 -12.66
N MET A 92 -6.01 -4.08 -13.66
CA MET A 92 -4.57 -4.23 -13.50
C MET A 92 -3.89 -2.90 -13.17
N LYS A 93 -4.36 -1.79 -13.75
CA LYS A 93 -3.89 -0.45 -13.39
C LYS A 93 -4.25 -0.10 -11.94
N ALA A 94 -5.47 -0.37 -11.51
CA ALA A 94 -5.89 -0.12 -10.12
C ALA A 94 -5.02 -0.89 -9.13
N LEU A 95 -4.77 -2.17 -9.40
CA LEU A 95 -3.91 -3.02 -8.57
C LEU A 95 -2.46 -2.54 -8.47
N LYS A 96 -1.94 -1.82 -9.48
CA LYS A 96 -0.61 -1.20 -9.43
C LYS A 96 -0.54 0.00 -8.49
N PHE A 97 -1.64 0.73 -8.29
CA PHE A 97 -1.67 1.95 -7.49
C PHE A 97 -2.18 1.75 -6.06
N ILE A 98 -2.88 0.66 -5.78
CA ILE A 98 -3.33 0.32 -4.42
C ILE A 98 -2.10 -0.05 -3.56
N CYS A 99 -2.03 0.50 -2.35
CA CYS A 99 -0.95 0.22 -1.40
C CYS A 99 -0.83 -1.27 -1.07
N GLU A 100 0.42 -1.75 -0.94
CA GLU A 100 0.78 -3.16 -0.75
C GLU A 100 -0.05 -3.91 0.31
N PRO A 101 -0.29 -3.38 1.53
CA PRO A 101 -1.02 -4.15 2.54
C PRO A 101 -2.44 -4.53 2.11
N VAL A 102 -3.11 -3.64 1.36
CA VAL A 102 -4.49 -3.83 0.90
C VAL A 102 -4.53 -4.52 -0.46
N LYS A 103 -3.50 -4.34 -1.28
CA LYS A 103 -3.38 -4.87 -2.64
C LYS A 103 -3.61 -6.38 -2.71
N PHE A 104 -3.09 -7.17 -1.79
CA PHE A 104 -3.28 -8.63 -1.82
C PHE A 104 -4.70 -9.06 -1.50
N SER A 105 -5.37 -8.34 -0.60
CA SER A 105 -6.78 -8.61 -0.27
C SER A 105 -7.68 -8.31 -1.47
N VAL A 106 -7.43 -7.17 -2.12
CA VAL A 106 -8.14 -6.79 -3.37
C VAL A 106 -7.85 -7.81 -4.47
N ALA A 107 -6.59 -8.16 -4.72
CA ALA A 107 -6.21 -9.13 -5.73
C ALA A 107 -6.89 -10.49 -5.50
N ARG A 108 -6.95 -10.95 -4.23
CA ARG A 108 -7.66 -12.18 -3.87
C ARG A 108 -9.15 -12.09 -4.20
N SER A 109 -9.81 -10.98 -3.85
CA SER A 109 -11.22 -10.77 -4.15
C SER A 109 -11.50 -10.78 -5.67
N LEU A 110 -10.66 -10.11 -6.45
CA LEU A 110 -10.79 -10.06 -7.91
C LEU A 110 -10.58 -11.43 -8.55
N PHE A 111 -9.65 -12.23 -8.02
CA PHE A 111 -9.41 -13.60 -8.47
C PHE A 111 -10.62 -14.50 -8.20
N LEU A 112 -11.21 -14.42 -6.99
CA LEU A 112 -12.42 -15.17 -6.64
C LEU A 112 -13.63 -14.78 -7.50
N ASN A 113 -13.67 -13.52 -7.97
CA ASN A 113 -14.70 -13.02 -8.88
C ASN A 113 -14.39 -13.27 -10.37
N HIS A 114 -13.36 -14.06 -10.69
CA HIS A 114 -12.92 -14.36 -12.07
C HIS A 114 -12.55 -13.13 -12.92
N GLN A 115 -12.17 -12.01 -12.28
CA GLN A 115 -11.79 -10.78 -12.99
C GLN A 115 -10.30 -10.73 -13.36
N ILE A 116 -9.49 -11.56 -12.70
CA ILE A 116 -8.07 -11.78 -13.00
C ILE A 116 -7.77 -13.29 -13.02
N THR A 117 -6.75 -13.67 -13.77
CA THR A 117 -6.29 -15.06 -13.90
C THR A 117 -5.42 -15.50 -12.72
N GLN A 118 -5.25 -16.82 -12.56
CA GLN A 118 -4.34 -17.38 -11.56
C GLN A 118 -2.89 -16.92 -11.76
N ALA A 119 -2.45 -16.80 -13.01
CA ALA A 119 -1.10 -16.35 -13.35
C ALA A 119 -0.87 -14.90 -12.89
N GLU A 120 -1.82 -14.01 -13.17
CA GLU A 120 -1.78 -12.61 -12.74
C GLU A 120 -1.82 -12.49 -11.22
N TYR A 121 -2.71 -13.23 -10.56
CA TYR A 121 -2.78 -13.25 -9.10
C TYR A 121 -1.45 -13.69 -8.47
N ASN A 122 -0.83 -14.76 -9.00
CA ASN A 122 0.48 -15.24 -8.55
C ASN A 122 1.58 -14.20 -8.80
N GLN A 123 1.55 -13.51 -9.94
CA GLN A 123 2.49 -12.44 -10.27
C GLN A 123 2.36 -11.27 -9.29
N ILE A 124 1.13 -10.84 -9.00
CA ILE A 124 0.85 -9.75 -8.04
C ILE A 124 1.36 -10.13 -6.65
N ARG A 125 1.10 -11.36 -6.19
CA ARG A 125 1.58 -11.87 -4.90
C ARG A 125 3.11 -11.97 -4.83
N SER A 126 3.76 -12.27 -5.95
CA SER A 126 5.22 -12.42 -6.03
C SER A 126 5.94 -11.06 -6.13
N SER A 127 5.30 -10.06 -6.75
CA SER A 127 5.90 -8.74 -7.02
C SER A 127 6.31 -7.92 -5.78
N SER A 128 5.83 -8.29 -4.60
CA SER A 128 6.10 -7.59 -3.34
C SER A 128 7.07 -8.31 -2.41
N ARG A 129 7.51 -9.52 -2.76
CA ARG A 129 8.65 -10.12 -2.07
C ARG A 129 9.87 -9.35 -2.55
N LEU A 130 10.33 -8.40 -1.73
CA LEU A 130 11.74 -8.02 -1.80
C LEU A 130 12.55 -9.33 -1.80
N PRO A 131 13.58 -9.46 -2.66
CA PRO A 131 14.49 -10.59 -2.53
C PRO A 131 15.00 -10.62 -1.08
N PRO A 132 15.26 -11.81 -0.50
CA PRO A 132 16.04 -11.89 0.72
C PRO A 132 17.25 -11.00 0.54
N ARG A 133 17.44 -10.05 1.45
CA ARG A 133 18.58 -9.15 1.41
C ARG A 133 19.80 -9.99 1.81
N GLU A 134 20.31 -10.79 0.87
CA GLU A 134 21.59 -11.46 1.01
C GLU A 134 22.64 -10.35 1.20
N GLY A 135 23.10 -10.17 2.44
CA GLY A 135 24.16 -9.24 2.78
C GLY A 135 23.88 -8.24 3.91
N SER A 136 22.68 -8.16 4.50
CA SER A 136 22.48 -7.25 5.66
C SER A 136 22.96 -7.79 7.01
N GLU A 137 23.09 -9.10 7.18
CA GLU A 137 23.57 -9.68 8.44
C GLU A 137 25.09 -9.54 8.60
N SER A 138 25.87 -9.79 7.54
CA SER A 138 27.33 -9.64 7.57
C SER A 138 27.78 -8.19 7.73
N ALA A 139 27.04 -7.22 7.17
CA ALA A 139 27.36 -5.80 7.32
C ALA A 139 27.04 -5.27 8.74
N ALA A 140 25.97 -5.76 9.36
CA ALA A 140 25.61 -5.39 10.73
C ALA A 140 26.59 -5.97 11.76
N ILE A 141 27.05 -7.21 11.56
CA ILE A 141 28.05 -7.87 12.43
C ILE A 141 29.43 -7.20 12.28
N ALA A 142 29.82 -6.81 11.06
CA ALA A 142 31.08 -6.10 10.81
C ALA A 142 31.12 -4.69 11.42
N ALA A 143 29.99 -3.97 11.43
CA ALA A 143 29.90 -2.63 12.02
C ALA A 143 30.03 -2.65 13.56
N LEU A 144 29.57 -3.71 14.23
CA LEU A 144 29.68 -3.85 15.68
C LEU A 144 31.12 -4.16 16.16
N GLN A 145 31.93 -4.80 15.33
CA GLN A 145 33.32 -5.17 15.67
C GLN A 145 34.32 -4.01 15.54
N GLN A 146 33.97 -2.91 14.87
CA GLN A 146 34.88 -1.77 14.67
C GLN A 146 34.86 -0.73 15.81
N SER A 147 33.92 -0.82 16.77
CA SER A 147 33.87 0.13 17.91
C SER A 147 34.75 -0.27 19.12
N GLY A 148 35.52 -1.36 19.00
CA GLY A 148 36.18 -2.00 20.15
C GLY A 148 37.65 -1.66 20.43
N ASN A 149 38.35 -0.88 19.59
CA ASN A 149 39.80 -0.67 19.78
C ASN A 149 40.20 0.81 19.73
N THR A 150 40.35 1.44 20.90
CA THR A 150 41.31 2.52 21.09
C THR A 150 42.21 2.14 22.25
N SER A 151 43.29 1.42 21.94
CA SER A 151 44.45 1.26 22.79
C SER A 151 45.38 2.47 22.59
N VAL A 152 45.57 3.26 23.63
CA VAL A 152 46.74 4.15 23.78
C VAL A 152 47.57 3.58 24.92
N SER A 153 48.83 3.30 24.62
CA SER A 153 49.82 2.70 25.52
C SER A 153 51.03 3.62 25.70
N HIS A 154 51.51 3.67 26.96
CA HIS A 154 52.90 3.86 27.43
C HIS A 154 53.54 5.26 27.26
N ASP A 155 54.36 5.83 28.17
CA ASP A 155 55.44 5.31 29.06
C ASP A 155 55.43 6.05 30.44
N ASP A 156 55.61 5.39 31.60
CA ASP A 156 56.85 5.04 32.33
C ASP A 156 57.62 6.24 32.96
N ASP A 157 57.66 6.34 34.30
CA ASP A 157 58.85 6.03 35.13
C ASP A 157 58.87 6.69 36.56
N THR A 158 59.34 5.90 37.54
CA THR A 158 60.08 6.26 38.78
C THR A 158 59.42 6.84 40.08
N ILE A 159 59.16 5.92 41.03
CA ILE A 159 59.57 5.79 42.47
C ILE A 159 59.77 7.05 43.37
N MET A 160 59.08 7.12 44.54
CA MET A 160 59.65 7.05 45.92
C MET A 160 58.60 7.22 47.05
N ASN A 161 58.73 6.34 48.06
CA ASN A 161 58.21 6.35 49.46
C ASN A 161 58.17 7.77 50.11
N ASP A 162 57.42 8.08 51.17
CA ASP A 162 57.29 7.36 52.44
C ASP A 162 56.18 7.99 53.32
N ASN A 163 55.55 7.16 54.15
CA ASN A 163 55.16 7.39 55.56
C ASN A 163 54.37 8.66 56.00
N THR A 164 53.17 8.50 56.56
CA THR A 164 52.90 8.56 58.03
C THR A 164 51.40 8.57 58.39
N ASN A 165 51.09 7.70 59.35
CA ASN A 165 49.93 7.58 60.27
C ASN A 165 49.02 8.81 60.51
N SER A 166 47.71 8.57 60.70
CA SER A 166 47.03 8.72 62.03
C SER A 166 45.48 8.66 61.96
N ALA A 167 44.94 7.61 62.62
CA ALA A 167 43.81 7.55 63.57
C ALA A 167 42.35 7.96 63.24
N GLY A 168 41.43 7.08 63.69
CA GLY A 168 40.04 7.35 64.11
C GLY A 168 38.98 6.52 63.35
N GLU A 169 38.58 5.30 63.77
CA GLU A 169 37.45 5.00 64.70
C GLU A 169 36.19 5.86 64.45
N ASN A 170 34.94 5.37 64.33
CA ASN A 170 34.29 4.17 64.84
C ASN A 170 32.92 3.93 64.13
N VAL A 171 32.47 2.67 64.17
CA VAL A 171 31.08 2.11 64.16
C VAL A 171 29.98 3.04 64.75
N SER A 172 28.66 2.99 64.51
CA SER A 172 27.67 2.07 63.90
C SER A 172 26.28 2.80 63.90
N PRO A 173 25.16 2.17 63.48
CA PRO A 173 23.97 2.84 62.93
C PRO A 173 22.83 3.09 63.95
N THR A 174 21.75 3.69 63.47
CA THR A 174 20.39 3.49 64.01
C THR A 174 19.40 3.42 62.85
#